data_AF-A0A4Q5QAV4-F1
#
_entry.id   AF-A0A4Q5QAV4-F1
#
_cell.length_a   1.000
_cell.length_b   1.000
_cell.length_c   1.000
_cell.angle_alpha   90.00
_cell.angle_beta   90.00
_cell.angle_gamma   90.00
#
_symmetry.space_group_name_H-M   'P 1'
#
loop_
_entity.id
_entity.type
_entity.pdbx_description
1 polymer ?
#
loop_
_entity_poly.entity_id
_entity_poly.type
_entity_poly.pdbx_seq_one_letter_code
_entity_poly.pdbx_strand_id
1 'polypeptide(L)'
;MLRFCIATTLCLLAVPAAAQDTAPPKPVTVSGNVAIVSDYRFRGVSQSDEEIAVQGGVTLTHESGFYGGFWGSNLAGWGTFGGANLELDVIGGYKRPLAGGTVDVGLTWYMYPGGAANTDFGEPYVKY
;
A
#
# COMPACT_ATOMS: atom_id res chain seq x y z
N MET A 1 -42.64 -22.99 7.16
CA MET A 1 -42.51 -21.87 6.20
C MET A 1 -42.13 -20.63 6.99
N LEU A 2 -40.86 -20.22 6.96
CA LEU A 2 -40.40 -19.00 7.62
C LEU A 2 -39.57 -18.21 6.61
N ARG A 3 -40.14 -17.12 6.10
CA ARG A 3 -39.52 -16.23 5.12
C ARG A 3 -38.71 -15.18 5.89
N PHE A 4 -37.38 -15.23 5.80
CA PHE A 4 -36.51 -14.13 6.24
C PHE A 4 -36.45 -13.07 5.14
N CYS A 5 -37.00 -11.89 5.40
CA CYS A 5 -36.81 -10.72 4.56
C CYS A 5 -35.42 -10.13 4.82
N ILE A 6 -34.53 -10.16 3.81
CA ILE A 6 -33.26 -9.45 3.84
C ILE A 6 -33.55 -7.99 3.47
N ALA A 7 -33.36 -7.08 4.43
CA ALA A 7 -33.37 -5.65 4.16
C ALA A 7 -31.96 -5.22 3.72
N THR A 8 -31.81 -4.85 2.45
CA THR A 8 -30.55 -4.34 1.90
C THR A 8 -30.41 -2.86 2.24
N THR A 9 -29.53 -2.52 3.18
CA THR A 9 -29.15 -1.12 3.46
C THR A 9 -28.22 -0.63 2.36
N LEU A 10 -28.65 0.38 1.61
CA LEU A 10 -27.84 1.07 0.60
C LEU A 10 -26.90 2.06 1.31
N CYS A 11 -25.63 1.71 1.45
CA CYS A 11 -24.60 2.67 1.90
C CYS A 11 -24.30 3.68 0.77
N LEU A 12 -24.70 4.93 0.98
CA LEU A 12 -24.25 6.06 0.16
C LEU A 12 -22.77 6.33 0.48
N LEU A 13 -21.87 5.96 -0.44
CA LEU A 13 -20.46 6.36 -0.37
C LEU A 13 -20.36 7.85 -0.75
N ALA A 14 -19.82 8.67 0.15
CA ALA A 14 -19.47 10.04 -0.16
C ALA A 14 -18.34 10.05 -1.21
N VAL A 15 -18.62 10.56 -2.40
CA VAL A 15 -17.60 10.76 -3.44
C VAL A 15 -16.76 11.97 -3.04
N PRO A 16 -15.42 11.88 -2.95
CA PRO A 16 -14.60 13.05 -2.69
C PRO A 16 -14.78 14.05 -3.84
N ALA A 17 -15.05 15.31 -3.50
CA ALA A 17 -15.09 16.39 -4.47
C ALA A 17 -13.68 16.58 -5.04
N ALA A 18 -13.47 16.13 -6.27
CA ALA A 18 -12.26 16.46 -7.02
C ALA A 18 -12.32 17.95 -7.38
N ALA A 19 -11.55 18.78 -6.68
CA ALA A 19 -11.27 20.14 -7.13
C ALA A 19 -10.54 20.04 -8.48
N GLN A 20 -11.16 20.54 -9.55
CA GLN A 20 -10.52 20.63 -10.87
C GLN A 20 -9.38 21.65 -10.79
N ASP A 21 -8.15 21.15 -10.73
CA ASP A 21 -6.93 21.94 -10.72
C ASP A 21 -6.70 22.49 -12.14
N THR A 22 -6.95 23.79 -12.37
CA THR A 22 -6.76 24.48 -13.67
C THR A 22 -5.28 24.84 -13.94
N ALA A 23 -4.37 24.42 -13.07
CA ALA A 23 -2.93 24.65 -13.23
C ALA A 23 -2.32 23.69 -14.27
N PRO A 24 -1.24 24.09 -14.98
CA PRO A 24 -0.48 23.17 -15.82
C PRO A 24 0.03 21.96 -14.99
N PRO A 25 0.16 20.77 -15.60
CA PRO A 25 0.61 19.57 -14.88
C PRO A 25 1.93 19.83 -14.17
N LYS A 26 1.98 19.57 -12.86
CA LYS A 26 3.21 19.66 -12.10
C LYS A 26 4.13 18.49 -12.50
N PRO A 27 5.45 18.70 -12.61
CA PRO A 27 6.39 17.61 -12.91
C PRO A 27 6.35 16.48 -11.87
N VAL A 28 5.90 16.77 -10.66
CA VAL A 28 5.69 15.78 -9.58
C VAL A 28 4.21 15.70 -9.22
N THR A 29 3.69 14.48 -9.19
CA THR A 29 2.36 14.14 -8.66
C THR A 29 2.52 13.41 -7.33
N VAL A 30 1.67 13.75 -6.36
CA VAL A 30 1.57 13.06 -5.07
C VAL A 30 0.27 12.28 -5.03
N SER A 31 0.35 10.99 -4.72
CA SER A 31 -0.82 10.14 -4.47
C SER A 31 -0.65 9.43 -3.13
N GLY A 32 -1.75 9.04 -2.50
CA GLY A 32 -1.71 8.26 -1.28
C GLY A 32 -3.02 7.55 -1.01
N ASN A 33 -2.97 6.64 -0.04
CA ASN A 33 -4.13 5.86 0.40
C ASN A 33 -4.06 5.60 1.90
N VAL A 34 -5.22 5.34 2.48
CA VAL A 34 -5.39 4.81 3.83
C VAL A 34 -6.47 3.75 3.80
N ALA A 35 -6.31 2.68 4.56
CA ALA A 35 -7.26 1.60 4.69
C ALA A 35 -7.29 1.08 6.12
N ILE A 36 -8.46 0.58 6.52
CA ILE A 36 -8.63 -0.25 7.71
C ILE A 36 -9.05 -1.63 7.18
N VAL A 37 -8.32 -2.68 7.55
CA VAL A 37 -8.63 -4.06 7.17
C VAL A 37 -8.83 -4.91 8.41
N SER A 38 -9.58 -6.00 8.28
CA SER A 38 -9.82 -6.94 9.37
C SER A 38 -8.62 -7.85 9.66
N ASP A 39 -7.72 -8.03 8.68
CA ASP A 39 -6.52 -8.86 8.79
C ASP A 39 -5.51 -8.36 7.74
N TYR A 40 -4.34 -7.89 8.18
CA TYR A 40 -3.23 -7.60 7.26
C TYR A 40 -2.55 -8.91 6.90
N ARG A 41 -2.60 -9.30 5.62
CA ARG A 41 -1.94 -10.50 5.11
C ARG A 41 -0.82 -10.16 4.14
N PHE A 42 0.40 -10.54 4.49
CA PHE A 42 1.54 -10.50 3.59
C PHE A 42 1.73 -11.88 2.95
N ARG A 43 1.57 -11.95 1.61
CA ARG A 43 1.67 -13.20 0.83
C ARG A 43 0.82 -14.35 1.38
N GLY A 44 -0.34 -14.03 1.92
CA GLY A 44 -1.28 -15.00 2.47
C GLY A 44 -1.02 -15.40 3.93
N VAL A 45 0.01 -14.88 4.59
CA VAL A 45 0.27 -15.06 6.03
C VAL A 45 -0.25 -13.84 6.78
N SER A 46 -1.00 -14.04 7.86
CA SER A 46 -1.46 -12.94 8.71
C SER A 46 -0.29 -12.30 9.45
N GLN A 47 -0.26 -10.98 9.42
CA GLN A 47 0.75 -10.11 10.01
C GLN A 47 0.20 -9.35 11.23
N SER A 48 -1.12 -9.23 11.31
CA SER A 48 -1.86 -8.60 12.41
C SER A 48 -2.62 -9.61 13.27
N ASP A 49 -2.30 -10.90 13.17
CA ASP A 49 -2.93 -11.98 13.95
C ASP A 49 -4.47 -12.02 13.84
N GLU A 50 -4.97 -11.86 12.62
CA GLU A 50 -6.42 -11.78 12.32
C GLU A 50 -7.13 -10.60 13.02
N GLU A 51 -6.37 -9.65 13.57
CA GLU A 51 -6.87 -8.40 14.13
C GLU A 51 -6.82 -7.25 13.13
N ILE A 52 -7.54 -6.17 13.47
CA ILE A 52 -7.64 -4.98 12.64
C ILE A 52 -6.26 -4.35 12.40
N ALA A 53 -5.99 -4.02 11.14
CA ALA A 53 -4.81 -3.27 10.76
C ALA A 53 -5.16 -1.98 10.03
N VAL A 54 -4.47 -0.90 10.40
CA VAL A 54 -4.46 0.37 9.68
C VAL A 54 -3.28 0.31 8.71
N GLN A 55 -3.56 0.59 7.45
CA GLN A 55 -2.59 0.56 6.36
C GLN A 55 -2.61 1.89 5.63
N GLY A 56 -1.47 2.34 5.14
CA GLY A 56 -1.43 3.56 4.35
C GLY A 56 -0.11 3.75 3.63
N GLY A 57 -0.14 4.64 2.65
CA GLY A 57 1.05 4.95 1.88
C GLY A 57 0.94 6.26 1.13
N VAL A 58 2.10 6.76 0.72
CA VAL A 58 2.25 7.94 -0.13
C VAL A 58 3.27 7.63 -1.21
N THR A 59 3.01 8.09 -2.42
CA THR A 59 3.91 7.96 -3.57
C THR A 59 4.07 9.30 -4.26
N LEU A 60 5.32 9.63 -4.56
CA LEU A 60 5.72 10.72 -5.42
C LEU A 60 6.06 10.13 -6.79
N THR A 61 5.43 10.64 -7.84
CA THR A 61 5.74 10.26 -9.23
C THR A 61 6.20 11.47 -10.00
N HIS A 62 7.35 11.38 -10.66
CA HIS A 62 7.88 12.40 -11.53
C HIS A 62 7.53 12.09 -13.00
N GLU A 63 7.26 13.11 -13.82
CA GLU A 63 6.89 12.98 -15.24
C GLU A 63 7.95 12.23 -16.09
N SER A 64 9.19 12.19 -15.63
CA SER A 64 10.27 11.43 -16.28
C SER A 64 10.10 9.91 -16.19
N GLY A 65 9.26 9.42 -15.26
CA GLY A 65 9.02 8.02 -14.97
C GLY A 65 9.57 7.54 -13.61
N PHE A 66 10.42 8.34 -12.95
CA PHE A 66 10.90 8.00 -11.60
C PHE A 66 9.77 8.13 -10.58
N TYR A 67 9.74 7.22 -9.62
CA TYR A 67 8.85 7.31 -8.47
C TYR A 67 9.53 6.82 -7.20
N GLY A 68 9.02 7.30 -6.07
CA GLY A 68 9.43 6.88 -4.75
C GLY A 68 8.27 7.03 -3.78
N GLY A 69 8.22 6.19 -2.75
CA GLY A 69 7.13 6.21 -1.80
C GLY A 69 7.41 5.39 -0.57
N PHE A 70 6.45 5.45 0.34
CA PHE A 70 6.41 4.60 1.51
C PHE A 70 5.03 3.98 1.67
N TRP A 71 5.01 2.80 2.24
CA TRP A 71 3.80 2.13 2.70
C TRP A 71 4.04 1.60 4.12
N GLY A 72 3.00 1.47 4.93
CA GLY A 72 3.16 0.82 6.22
C GLY A 72 1.86 0.34 6.83
N SER A 73 2.01 -0.53 7.83
CA SER A 73 0.91 -1.05 8.63
C SER A 73 1.34 -1.47 10.02
N ASN A 74 0.39 -1.48 10.96
CA ASN A 74 0.65 -2.14 12.24
C ASN A 74 0.76 -3.66 12.09
N LEU A 75 1.56 -4.24 12.95
CA LEU A 75 1.76 -5.68 13.09
C LEU A 75 1.24 -6.14 14.45
N ALA A 76 1.06 -7.45 14.62
CA ALA A 76 0.61 -8.04 15.88
C ALA A 76 1.60 -7.82 17.05
N GLY A 77 2.85 -7.46 16.78
CA GLY A 77 3.85 -7.22 17.84
C GLY A 77 4.48 -8.49 18.39
N TRP A 78 4.22 -9.67 17.80
CA TRP A 78 4.81 -10.96 18.20
C TRP A 78 4.99 -11.90 16.98
N GLY A 79 5.72 -13.00 17.15
CA GLY A 79 5.95 -13.98 16.08
C GLY A 79 7.17 -13.70 15.18
N THR A 80 7.06 -14.00 13.88
CA THR A 80 8.19 -14.03 12.89
C THR A 80 9.03 -12.76 12.83
N PHE A 81 8.45 -11.60 13.15
CA PHE A 81 9.13 -10.30 13.11
C PHE A 81 9.67 -9.84 14.48
N GLY A 82 9.63 -10.72 15.48
CA GLY A 82 10.41 -10.58 16.71
C GLY A 82 10.09 -9.36 17.57
N GLY A 83 8.84 -8.91 17.61
CA GLY A 83 8.40 -7.79 18.45
C GLY A 83 8.05 -6.49 17.70
N ALA A 84 8.25 -6.45 16.38
CA ALA A 84 7.89 -5.28 15.57
C ALA A 84 6.37 -5.05 15.60
N ASN A 85 5.96 -3.80 15.86
CA ASN A 85 4.56 -3.36 15.81
C ASN A 85 4.24 -2.59 14.52
N LEU A 86 5.22 -2.40 13.65
CA LEU A 86 5.14 -1.65 12.40
C LEU A 86 5.93 -2.39 11.32
N GLU A 87 5.31 -2.52 10.15
CA GLU A 87 6.00 -2.73 8.89
C GLU A 87 6.08 -1.39 8.16
N LEU A 88 7.27 -1.02 7.70
CA LEU A 88 7.50 0.17 6.89
C LEU A 88 8.25 -0.24 5.62
N ASP A 89 7.60 -0.01 4.48
CA ASP A 89 8.14 -0.30 3.18
C ASP A 89 8.61 1.00 2.54
N VAL A 90 9.85 1.02 2.06
CA VAL A 90 10.38 2.09 1.22
C VAL A 90 10.45 1.59 -0.21
N ILE A 91 9.78 2.29 -1.12
CA ILE A 91 9.59 1.84 -2.50
C ILE A 91 10.22 2.87 -3.43
N GLY A 92 10.92 2.39 -4.46
CA GLY A 92 11.46 3.26 -5.51
C GLY A 92 11.59 2.52 -6.84
N GLY A 93 11.44 3.26 -7.94
CA GLY A 93 11.56 2.66 -9.26
C GLY A 93 11.45 3.64 -10.41
N TYR A 94 11.38 3.06 -11.61
CA TYR A 94 11.29 3.77 -12.88
C TYR A 94 10.30 3.08 -13.83
N LYS A 95 9.34 3.85 -14.34
CA LYS A 95 8.36 3.41 -15.35
C LYS A 95 8.66 4.03 -16.71
N ARG A 96 8.66 3.19 -17.75
CA ARG A 96 8.85 3.63 -19.14
C ARG A 96 7.78 3.06 -20.06
N PRO A 97 6.98 3.91 -20.72
CA PRO A 97 6.13 3.49 -21.82
C PRO A 97 6.98 3.05 -23.02
N LEU A 98 6.66 1.87 -23.57
CA LEU A 98 7.19 1.32 -24.80
C LEU A 98 6.03 1.03 -25.77
N ALA A 99 6.32 0.77 -27.04
CA ALA A 99 5.29 0.60 -28.08
C ALA A 99 4.27 -0.53 -27.83
N GLY A 100 4.54 -1.45 -26.88
CA GLY A 100 3.67 -2.59 -26.56
C GLY A 100 3.27 -2.72 -25.08
N GLY A 101 3.62 -1.75 -24.22
CA GLY A 101 3.37 -1.87 -22.78
C GLY A 101 4.17 -0.87 -21.94
N THR A 102 4.18 -1.06 -20.63
CA THR A 102 4.98 -0.23 -19.72
C THR A 102 5.92 -1.10 -18.94
N VAL A 103 7.23 -0.91 -19.12
CA VAL A 103 8.23 -1.53 -18.24
C VAL A 103 8.26 -0.75 -16.94
N ASP A 104 8.23 -1.47 -15.82
CA ASP A 104 8.42 -0.95 -14.47
C ASP A 104 9.52 -1.74 -13.78
N VAL A 105 10.61 -1.06 -13.42
CA VAL A 105 11.71 -1.65 -12.63
C VAL A 105 11.77 -0.95 -11.29
N GLY A 106 11.93 -1.71 -10.20
CA GLY A 106 11.92 -1.12 -8.88
C GLY A 106 12.47 -2.02 -7.79
N LEU A 107 12.45 -1.48 -6.58
CA LEU A 107 12.84 -2.11 -5.34
C LEU A 107 11.85 -1.71 -4.25
N THR A 108 11.39 -2.69 -3.49
CA THR A 108 10.79 -2.47 -2.17
C THR A 108 11.79 -2.88 -1.10
N TRP A 109 12.03 -2.02 -0.12
CA TRP A 109 12.80 -2.33 1.07
C TRP A 109 11.86 -2.43 2.26
N TYR A 110 11.68 -3.64 2.78
CA TYR A 110 10.82 -3.95 3.91
C TYR A 110 11.58 -3.73 5.22
N MET A 111 11.01 -2.96 6.13
CA MET A 111 11.60 -2.65 7.42
C MET A 111 10.65 -3.02 8.56
N TYR A 112 11.23 -3.56 9.64
CA TYR A 112 10.48 -3.97 10.83
C TYR A 112 11.04 -3.32 12.11
N PRO A 113 10.81 -2.01 12.33
CA PRO A 113 11.38 -1.29 13.47
C PRO A 113 10.99 -1.90 14.81
N GLY A 114 11.98 -2.09 15.69
CA GLY A 114 11.78 -2.72 17.01
C GLY A 114 11.58 -4.23 16.96
N GLY A 115 11.73 -4.87 15.80
CA GLY A 115 11.74 -6.31 15.63
C GLY A 115 13.08 -6.97 15.93
N ALA A 116 13.17 -8.27 15.61
CA ALA A 116 14.40 -9.04 15.72
C ALA A 116 15.50 -8.54 14.78
N ALA A 117 16.74 -8.91 15.06
CA ALA A 117 17.85 -8.63 14.15
C ALA A 117 17.67 -9.38 12.82
N ASN A 118 17.93 -8.69 11.70
CA ASN A 118 17.91 -9.22 10.33
C ASN A 118 16.52 -9.62 9.78
N THR A 119 15.46 -8.92 10.17
CA THR A 119 14.13 -9.08 9.57
C THR A 119 13.92 -8.24 8.31
N ASP A 120 14.74 -7.20 8.12
CA ASP A 120 14.65 -6.31 6.95
C ASP A 120 15.18 -7.00 5.68
N PHE A 121 14.51 -6.79 4.55
CA PHE A 121 14.93 -7.35 3.27
C PHE A 121 14.50 -6.49 2.08
N GLY A 122 15.24 -6.62 0.97
CA GLY A 122 14.96 -5.94 -0.28
C GLY A 122 14.39 -6.89 -1.34
N GLU A 123 13.36 -6.45 -2.05
CA GLU A 123 12.76 -7.17 -3.16
C GLU A 123 12.82 -6.36 -4.46
N PRO A 124 13.80 -6.63 -5.35
CA PRO A 124 13.82 -6.03 -6.67
C PRO A 124 12.75 -6.68 -7.55
N TYR A 125 12.15 -5.89 -8.44
CA TYR A 125 11.18 -6.40 -9.40
C TYR A 125 11.32 -5.77 -10.77
N VAL A 126 10.79 -6.49 -11.76
CA VAL A 126 10.54 -6.02 -13.11
C VAL A 126 9.12 -6.43 -13.51
N LYS A 127 8.32 -5.50 -14.01
CA LYS A 127 6.96 -5.73 -14.54
C LYS A 127 6.92 -5.17 -15.98
N TYR A 128 6.12 -5.80 -16.83
CA TYR A 128 5.91 -5.41 -18.24
C TYR A 128 4.41 -5.35 -18.55
#